data_AF-A0A519W615-F1
#
_entry.id   AF-A0A519W615-F1
#
_cell.length_a   1.000
_cell.length_b   1.000
_cell.length_c   1.000
_cell.angle_alpha   90.00
_cell.angle_beta   90.00
_cell.angle_gamma   90.00
#
_symmetry.space_group_name_H-M   'P 1'
#
loop_
_entity.id
_entity.type
_entity.pdbx_description
1 polymer ?
#
loop_
_entity_poly.entity_id
_entity_poly.type
_entity_poly.pdbx_seq_one_letter_code
_entity_poly.pdbx_strand_id
1 'polypeptide(L)'
;TGLGGHSGVLRIKKGEANFDPTYFYDVTAEIGRQACLMGLNYVGNGIAFGTIQYEDIMTSVRDRITNVAQVVKLDLKNKKATVMNTPLSPVGMVRSPLVFKGKYYTGIAPINQEAFIYEFDPAGDANSFKKGTALDGGGSVQVQLIAPHPTTN
;
A
#
# COMPACT_ATOMS: atom_id res chain seq x y z
N THR A 1 0.12 -12.76 -18.89
CA THR A 1 -1.15 -12.01 -18.92
C THR A 1 -1.86 -12.24 -17.60
N GLY A 2 -2.32 -11.17 -16.95
CA GLY A 2 -2.78 -11.17 -15.55
C GLY A 2 -4.20 -11.71 -15.38
N LEU A 3 -4.33 -13.03 -15.24
CA LEU A 3 -5.62 -13.69 -14.96
C LEU A 3 -5.83 -13.93 -13.46
N GLY A 4 -5.74 -12.89 -12.65
CA GLY A 4 -6.20 -12.96 -11.25
C GLY A 4 -5.12 -12.62 -10.23
N GLY A 5 -5.05 -11.35 -9.84
CA GLY A 5 -4.43 -10.96 -8.59
C GLY A 5 -5.34 -11.39 -7.43
N HIS A 6 -5.24 -12.64 -6.99
CA HIS A 6 -5.76 -13.07 -5.70
C HIS A 6 -4.64 -12.91 -4.68
N SER A 7 -4.81 -11.95 -3.78
CA SER A 7 -3.86 -11.64 -2.73
C SER A 7 -4.52 -11.79 -1.38
N GLY A 8 -3.79 -12.38 -0.45
CA GLY A 8 -4.26 -12.53 0.92
C GLY A 8 -3.12 -12.46 1.91
N VAL A 9 -3.49 -12.31 3.18
CA VAL A 9 -2.56 -12.28 4.31
C VAL A 9 -2.74 -13.57 5.11
N LEU A 10 -1.62 -14.27 5.30
CA LEU A 10 -1.46 -15.34 6.28
C LEU A 10 -0.74 -14.77 7.51
N ARG A 11 -0.87 -15.44 8.65
CA ARG A 11 -0.13 -15.06 9.87
C ARG A 11 0.60 -16.25 10.47
N ILE A 12 1.70 -15.95 11.14
CA ILE A 12 2.35 -16.83 12.12
C ILE A 12 2.23 -16.10 13.47
N LYS A 13 1.77 -16.79 14.52
CA LYS A 13 1.65 -16.16 15.84
C LYS A 13 3.01 -16.01 16.49
N LYS A 14 3.11 -15.08 17.44
CA LYS A 14 4.32 -14.88 18.24
C LYS A 14 4.68 -16.19 18.96
N GLY A 15 5.92 -16.64 18.76
CA GLY A 15 6.44 -17.87 19.37
C GLY A 15 6.04 -19.16 18.64
N GLU A 16 5.29 -19.06 17.55
CA GLU A 16 4.97 -20.21 16.69
C GLU A 16 5.84 -20.21 15.43
N ALA A 17 6.02 -21.38 14.82
CA ALA A 17 6.76 -21.56 13.56
C ALA A 17 5.85 -21.86 12.36
N ASN A 18 4.59 -22.26 12.62
CA ASN A 18 3.65 -22.65 11.59
C ASN A 18 2.68 -21.51 11.29
N PHE A 19 2.18 -21.47 10.05
CA PHE A 19 1.04 -20.63 9.73
C PHE A 19 -0.16 -21.01 10.58
N ASP A 20 -0.91 -20.01 11.03
CA ASP A 20 -2.17 -20.25 11.70
C ASP A 20 -3.23 -20.72 10.69
N PRO A 21 -3.68 -21.98 10.75
CA PRO A 21 -4.62 -22.54 9.77
C PRO A 21 -6.01 -21.89 9.86
N THR A 22 -6.30 -21.20 10.96
CA THR A 22 -7.60 -20.50 11.17
C THR A 22 -7.59 -19.07 10.64
N TYR A 23 -6.44 -18.59 10.15
CA TYR A 23 -6.28 -17.23 9.68
C TYR A 23 -5.85 -17.20 8.22
N PHE A 24 -6.83 -16.92 7.37
CA PHE A 24 -6.63 -16.38 6.04
C PHE A 24 -7.45 -15.10 5.93
N TYR A 25 -6.83 -14.05 5.41
CA TYR A 25 -7.50 -12.82 5.04
C TYR A 25 -7.40 -12.63 3.53
N ASP A 26 -8.51 -12.82 2.82
CA ASP A 26 -8.64 -12.55 1.38
C ASP A 26 -8.79 -11.04 1.13
N VAL A 27 -7.70 -10.37 0.74
CA VAL A 27 -7.68 -8.93 0.52
C VAL A 27 -8.40 -8.58 -0.79
N THR A 28 -8.24 -9.40 -1.82
CA THR A 28 -8.88 -9.19 -3.12
C THR A 28 -10.40 -9.27 -3.02
N ALA A 29 -10.93 -10.24 -2.25
CA ALA A 29 -12.37 -10.35 -2.00
C ALA A 29 -12.93 -9.10 -1.28
N GLU A 30 -12.25 -8.59 -0.25
CA GLU A 30 -12.69 -7.39 0.46
C GLU A 30 -12.65 -6.12 -0.39
N ILE A 31 -11.73 -6.03 -1.35
CA ILE A 31 -11.65 -4.90 -2.28
C ILE A 31 -12.77 -4.99 -3.34
N GLY A 32 -13.25 -6.20 -3.66
CA GLY A 32 -14.28 -6.43 -4.68
C GLY A 32 -13.79 -6.18 -6.11
N ARG A 33 -12.46 -6.18 -6.34
CA ARG A 33 -11.83 -5.91 -7.64
C ARG A 33 -10.57 -6.76 -7.81
N GLN A 34 -10.23 -7.14 -9.05
CA GLN A 34 -9.01 -7.89 -9.32
C GLN A 34 -7.78 -7.03 -8.99
N ALA A 35 -7.11 -7.36 -7.90
CA ALA A 35 -6.06 -6.53 -7.32
C ALA A 35 -4.95 -7.37 -6.71
N CYS A 36 -3.72 -7.15 -7.16
CA CYS A 36 -2.53 -7.74 -6.56
C CYS A 36 -2.00 -6.83 -5.44
N LEU A 37 -1.79 -7.37 -4.23
CA LEU A 37 -1.17 -6.64 -3.13
C LEU A 37 0.35 -6.60 -3.33
N MET A 38 0.87 -5.41 -3.64
CA MET A 38 2.26 -5.14 -4.02
C MET A 38 3.16 -4.72 -2.84
N GLY A 39 2.79 -5.10 -1.62
CA GLY A 39 3.55 -4.81 -0.40
C GLY A 39 2.64 -4.66 0.81
N LEU A 40 3.21 -4.88 2.00
CA LEU A 40 2.51 -4.80 3.28
C LEU A 40 3.43 -4.22 4.34
N ASN A 41 3.02 -3.12 4.97
CA ASN A 41 3.80 -2.40 5.97
C ASN A 41 2.96 -2.24 7.24
N TYR A 42 3.37 -2.93 8.30
CA TYR A 42 2.67 -2.89 9.57
C TYR A 42 2.95 -1.58 10.31
N VAL A 43 1.89 -0.86 10.69
CA VAL A 43 1.98 0.43 11.38
C VAL A 43 1.78 0.27 12.88
N GLY A 44 0.98 -0.72 13.31
CA GLY A 44 0.64 -0.96 14.71
C GLY A 44 -0.83 -1.29 14.90
N ASN A 45 -1.21 -1.79 16.08
CA ASN A 45 -2.60 -2.06 16.48
C ASN A 45 -3.42 -2.90 15.48
N GLY A 46 -2.79 -3.86 14.80
CA GLY A 46 -3.47 -4.68 13.78
C GLY A 46 -3.67 -3.99 12.44
N ILE A 47 -3.15 -2.76 12.26
CA ILE A 47 -3.27 -2.00 11.01
C ILE A 47 -1.97 -2.10 10.21
N ALA A 48 -2.13 -2.37 8.92
CA ALA A 48 -1.07 -2.28 7.93
C ALA A 48 -1.54 -1.44 6.73
N PHE A 49 -0.59 -0.85 6.02
CA PHE A 49 -0.84 -0.24 4.72
C PHE A 49 -0.07 -1.00 3.64
N GLY A 50 -0.64 -1.02 2.45
CA GLY A 50 -0.02 -1.61 1.29
C GLY A 50 -0.35 -0.83 0.03
N THR A 51 0.09 -1.39 -1.08
CA THR A 51 -0.26 -0.92 -2.41
C THR A 51 -1.01 -2.03 -3.11
N ILE A 52 -2.10 -1.70 -3.78
CA ILE A 52 -2.75 -2.62 -4.70
C ILE A 52 -2.46 -2.20 -6.13
N GLN A 53 -2.20 -3.18 -6.99
CA GLN A 53 -2.12 -3.05 -8.43
C GLN A 53 -3.41 -3.64 -9.02
N TYR A 54 -4.15 -2.84 -9.77
CA TYR A 54 -5.38 -3.28 -10.41
C TYR A 54 -5.09 -4.07 -11.67
N GLU A 55 -5.34 -5.37 -11.63
CA GLU A 55 -5.05 -6.29 -12.74
C GLU A 55 -6.09 -6.18 -13.87
N ASP A 56 -7.32 -5.77 -13.55
CA ASP A 56 -8.43 -5.66 -14.51
C ASP A 56 -8.27 -4.52 -15.53
N ILE A 57 -7.43 -3.53 -15.24
CA ILE A 57 -7.08 -2.43 -16.16
C ILE A 57 -5.69 -2.59 -16.77
N MET A 58 -5.08 -3.76 -16.60
CA MET A 58 -3.78 -4.10 -17.19
C MET A 58 -3.95 -5.13 -18.29
N THR A 59 -3.31 -4.86 -19.42
CA THR A 59 -3.17 -5.80 -20.55
C THR A 59 -1.83 -6.53 -20.51
N SER A 60 -0.82 -5.92 -19.90
CA SER A 60 0.51 -6.48 -19.74
C SER A 60 1.24 -5.96 -18.50
N VAL A 61 2.34 -6.61 -18.12
CA VAL A 61 3.20 -6.14 -17.01
C VAL A 61 3.80 -4.76 -17.30
N ARG A 62 3.89 -4.34 -18.58
CA ARG A 62 4.38 -3.01 -18.94
C ARG A 62 3.45 -1.90 -18.43
N ASP A 63 2.17 -2.21 -18.23
CA ASP A 63 1.18 -1.24 -17.74
C ASP A 63 1.44 -0.83 -16.29
N ARG A 64 2.37 -1.48 -15.57
CA ARG A 64 2.82 -1.04 -14.24
C ARG A 64 3.45 0.35 -14.22
N ILE A 65 3.90 0.86 -15.37
CA ILE A 65 4.40 2.23 -15.50
C ILE A 65 3.26 3.26 -15.68
N THR A 66 2.01 2.81 -15.83
CA THR A 66 0.82 3.66 -15.94
C THR A 66 0.06 3.73 -14.62
N ASN A 67 -0.98 4.57 -14.54
CA ASN A 67 -1.75 4.79 -13.32
C ASN A 67 -2.64 3.58 -12.97
N VAL A 68 -2.06 2.52 -12.41
CA VAL A 68 -2.74 1.25 -12.08
C VAL A 68 -2.66 0.86 -10.61
N ALA A 69 -1.96 1.65 -9.79
CA ALA A 69 -1.76 1.35 -8.37
C ALA A 69 -2.42 2.36 -7.44
N GLN A 70 -2.85 1.90 -6.27
CA GLN A 70 -3.46 2.73 -5.23
C GLN A 70 -3.06 2.24 -3.83
N VAL A 71 -3.08 3.15 -2.84
CA VAL A 71 -2.83 2.78 -1.45
C VAL A 71 -4.06 2.09 -0.86
N VAL A 72 -3.84 1.03 -0.08
CA VAL A 72 -4.87 0.34 0.69
C VAL A 72 -4.48 0.27 2.16
N LYS A 73 -5.44 0.52 3.05
CA LYS A 73 -5.33 0.23 4.48
C LYS A 73 -5.97 -1.12 4.78
N LEU A 74 -5.32 -1.92 5.61
CA LEU A 74 -5.75 -3.26 5.99
C LEU A 74 -5.89 -3.35 7.51
N ASP A 75 -7.09 -3.67 7.97
CA ASP A 75 -7.34 -4.12 9.33
C ASP A 75 -7.16 -5.64 9.38
N LEU A 76 -6.02 -6.08 9.88
CA LEU A 76 -5.65 -7.49 9.94
C LEU A 76 -6.46 -8.25 10.99
N LYS A 77 -6.98 -7.58 12.01
CA LYS A 77 -7.78 -8.23 13.06
C LYS A 77 -9.18 -8.52 12.55
N ASN A 78 -9.79 -7.52 11.93
CA ASN A 78 -11.16 -7.59 11.44
C ASN A 78 -11.27 -8.05 9.97
N LYS A 79 -10.13 -8.30 9.31
CA LYS A 79 -10.02 -8.73 7.91
C LYS A 79 -10.76 -7.78 6.95
N LYS A 80 -10.51 -6.47 7.11
CA LYS A 80 -11.18 -5.42 6.33
C LYS A 80 -10.18 -4.62 5.51
N ALA A 81 -10.51 -4.39 4.24
CA ALA A 81 -9.75 -3.50 3.36
C ALA A 81 -10.42 -2.12 3.31
N THR A 82 -9.61 -1.07 3.19
CA THR A 82 -10.07 0.28 2.91
C THR A 82 -9.16 0.86 1.83
N VAL A 83 -9.67 0.91 0.61
CA VAL A 83 -8.97 1.61 -0.48
C VAL A 83 -8.95 3.09 -0.16
N MET A 84 -7.77 3.69 -0.17
CA MET A 84 -7.61 5.11 0.18
C MET A 84 -8.02 5.96 -1.03
N ASN A 85 -8.70 7.08 -0.79
CA ASN A 85 -9.19 8.01 -1.83
C ASN A 85 -8.06 8.86 -2.45
N THR A 86 -6.97 8.20 -2.80
CA THR A 86 -5.77 8.78 -3.40
C THR A 86 -5.82 8.64 -4.91
N PRO A 87 -5.14 9.51 -5.67
CA PRO A 87 -4.97 9.30 -7.11
C PRO A 87 -4.29 7.96 -7.41
N LEU A 88 -4.60 7.37 -8.57
CA LEU A 88 -3.85 6.24 -9.09
C LEU A 88 -2.43 6.67 -9.47
N SER A 89 -1.47 5.77 -9.33
CA SER A 89 -0.06 6.01 -9.60
C SER A 89 0.58 4.79 -10.29
N PRO A 90 1.71 4.94 -10.99
CA PRO A 90 2.52 3.79 -11.38
C PRO A 90 2.99 3.00 -10.18
N VAL A 91 3.00 1.67 -10.32
CA VAL A 91 3.28 0.72 -9.22
C VAL A 91 4.65 1.01 -8.60
N GLY A 92 5.66 1.28 -9.42
CA GLY A 92 7.02 1.54 -8.94
C GLY A 92 7.14 2.75 -8.01
N MET A 93 6.19 3.70 -8.08
CA MET A 93 6.27 5.00 -7.39
C MET A 93 5.66 4.97 -5.98
N VAL A 94 4.90 3.92 -5.65
CA VAL A 94 4.21 3.71 -4.36
C VAL A 94 4.85 2.59 -3.52
N ARG A 95 5.94 1.96 -4.00
CA ARG A 95 6.54 0.72 -3.44
C ARG A 95 7.64 0.91 -2.39
N SER A 96 8.06 2.13 -2.10
CA SER A 96 9.13 2.41 -1.12
C SER A 96 8.62 3.25 0.05
N PRO A 97 7.61 2.76 0.79
CA PRO A 97 7.04 3.51 1.89
C PRO A 97 7.93 3.53 3.12
N LEU A 98 7.59 4.43 4.04
CA LEU A 98 8.18 4.49 5.37
C LEU A 98 7.07 4.44 6.42
N VAL A 99 7.24 3.58 7.42
CA VAL A 99 6.48 3.66 8.66
C VAL A 99 7.32 4.43 9.66
N PHE A 100 6.83 5.58 10.11
CA PHE A 100 7.56 6.43 11.05
C PHE A 100 6.61 7.12 12.02
N LYS A 101 6.94 7.09 13.31
CA LYS A 101 6.13 7.67 14.40
C LYS A 101 4.64 7.28 14.32
N GLY A 102 4.37 6.01 14.04
CA GLY A 102 3.00 5.46 13.98
C GLY A 102 2.18 5.89 12.75
N LYS A 103 2.81 6.47 11.73
CA LYS A 103 2.16 6.84 10.47
C LYS A 103 2.81 6.14 9.29
N TYR A 104 2.08 6.02 8.20
CA TYR A 104 2.55 5.50 6.93
C TYR A 104 2.79 6.63 5.95
N TYR A 105 3.94 6.62 5.27
CA TYR A 105 4.32 7.60 4.27
C TYR A 105 4.66 6.90 2.96
N THR A 106 4.19 7.42 1.83
CA THR A 106 4.61 6.94 0.51
C THR A 106 4.52 8.05 -0.53
N GLY A 107 5.28 7.92 -1.61
CA GLY A 107 5.13 8.78 -2.78
C GLY A 107 3.90 8.37 -3.59
N ILE A 108 3.16 9.34 -4.12
CA ILE A 108 2.14 9.10 -5.14
C ILE A 108 2.45 10.07 -6.29
N ALA A 109 2.70 9.50 -7.47
CA ALA A 109 3.18 10.24 -8.62
C ALA A 109 2.35 9.87 -9.87
N PRO A 110 1.10 10.35 -9.98
CA PRO A 110 0.27 10.06 -11.14
C PRO A 110 0.90 10.63 -12.42
N ILE A 111 0.74 9.95 -13.54
CA ILE A 111 1.13 10.49 -14.84
C ILE A 111 0.36 11.79 -15.12
N ASN A 112 1.07 12.82 -15.62
CA ASN A 112 0.53 14.14 -15.98
C ASN A 112 -0.14 14.89 -14.82
N GLN A 113 0.18 14.56 -13.57
CA GLN A 113 -0.25 15.31 -12.39
C GLN A 113 0.94 15.55 -11.47
N GLU A 114 0.80 16.49 -10.55
CA GLU A 114 1.79 16.73 -9.52
C GLU A 114 1.96 15.49 -8.62
N ALA A 115 3.22 15.18 -8.31
CA ALA A 115 3.59 14.12 -7.40
C ALA A 115 3.82 14.68 -5.99
N PHE A 116 3.46 13.92 -4.96
CA PHE A 116 3.67 14.33 -3.57
C PHE A 116 4.08 13.15 -2.70
N ILE A 117 4.68 13.46 -1.54
CA ILE A 117 4.71 12.54 -0.41
C ILE A 117 3.39 12.63 0.33
N TYR A 118 2.75 11.50 0.57
CA TYR A 118 1.51 11.40 1.32
C TYR A 118 1.78 10.85 2.72
N GLU A 119 1.13 11.44 3.72
CA GLU A 119 1.05 10.93 5.09
C GLU A 119 -0.33 10.31 5.32
N PHE A 120 -0.40 9.10 5.87
CA PHE A 120 -1.65 8.39 6.15
C PHE A 120 -1.81 8.14 7.66
N ASP A 121 -3.02 8.39 8.16
CA ASP A 121 -3.40 8.09 9.54
C ASP A 121 -4.00 6.67 9.64
N PRO A 122 -3.38 5.74 10.40
CA PRO A 122 -3.92 4.38 10.56
C PRO A 122 -5.29 4.33 11.25
N ALA A 123 -5.62 5.31 12.09
CA ALA A 123 -6.87 5.35 12.84
C ALA A 123 -8.05 5.90 12.03
N GLY A 124 -7.78 6.63 10.95
CA GLY A 124 -8.81 7.33 10.19
C GLY A 124 -9.51 6.52 9.10
N ASP A 125 -10.38 7.15 8.33
CA ASP A 125 -11.12 6.56 7.20
C ASP A 125 -10.34 6.63 5.87
N ALA A 126 -11.00 6.34 4.74
CA ALA A 126 -10.41 6.38 3.40
C ALA A 126 -9.85 7.76 2.97
N ASN A 127 -10.27 8.84 3.63
CA ASN A 127 -9.83 10.21 3.36
C ASN A 127 -8.77 10.71 4.34
N SER A 128 -8.39 9.88 5.31
CA SER A 128 -7.49 10.26 6.40
C SER A 128 -6.03 10.19 5.96
N PHE A 129 -5.70 11.04 5.00
CA PHE A 129 -4.36 11.26 4.48
C PHE A 129 -4.12 12.75 4.18
N LYS A 130 -2.85 13.15 4.11
CA LYS A 130 -2.44 14.51 3.80
C LYS A 130 -1.41 14.51 2.68
N LYS A 131 -1.58 15.43 1.73
CA LYS A 131 -0.51 15.76 0.77
C LYS A 131 0.55 16.57 1.50
N GLY A 132 1.78 16.07 1.48
CA GLY A 132 2.96 16.74 2.02
C GLY A 132 3.76 17.41 0.91
N THR A 133 5.08 17.21 0.95
CA THR A 133 6.03 17.82 0.01
C THR A 133 5.74 17.43 -1.43
N ALA A 134 5.67 18.43 -2.31
CA ALA A 134 5.60 18.25 -3.77
C ALA A 134 6.94 17.71 -4.30
N LEU A 135 6.85 16.88 -5.32
CA LEU A 135 7.99 16.25 -5.99
C LEU A 135 8.06 16.76 -7.43
N ASP A 136 9.28 17.06 -7.89
CA ASP A 136 9.52 17.52 -9.25
C ASP A 136 9.51 16.33 -10.23
N GLY A 137 8.33 16.04 -10.80
CA GLY A 137 8.14 15.02 -11.84
C GLY A 137 6.99 14.04 -11.57
N GLY A 138 5.83 14.29 -12.19
CA GLY A 138 4.71 13.34 -12.21
C GLY A 138 4.98 12.12 -13.10
N GLY A 139 4.69 10.92 -12.61
CA GLY A 139 4.80 9.67 -13.39
C GLY A 139 6.21 9.09 -13.55
N SER A 140 7.27 9.82 -13.17
CA SER A 140 8.66 9.37 -13.34
C SER A 140 9.52 9.40 -12.06
N VAL A 141 9.02 9.98 -10.97
CA VAL A 141 9.79 10.12 -9.71
C VAL A 141 9.55 8.96 -8.77
N GLN A 142 10.59 8.15 -8.57
CA GLN A 142 10.64 7.18 -7.48
C GLN A 142 11.25 7.83 -6.24
N VAL A 143 10.60 7.64 -5.09
CA VAL A 143 11.11 8.11 -3.80
C VAL A 143 11.57 6.92 -2.98
N GLN A 144 12.75 7.02 -2.37
CA GLN A 144 13.16 6.11 -1.31
C GLN A 144 13.11 6.87 0.01
N LEU A 145 12.21 6.46 0.91
CA LEU A 145 12.05 7.08 2.22
C LEU A 145 12.90 6.32 3.25
N ILE A 146 13.79 7.03 3.94
CA ILE A 146 14.70 6.46 4.92
C ILE A 146 14.57 7.26 6.22
N ALA A 147 14.25 6.58 7.32
CA ALA A 147 14.34 7.17 8.65
C ALA A 147 15.73 6.88 9.24
N PRO A 148 16.34 7.83 9.97
CA PRO A 148 17.54 7.55 10.74
C PRO A 148 17.28 6.44 11.76
N HIS A 149 18.26 5.57 11.97
CA HIS A 149 18.18 4.53 13.00
C HIS A 149 18.00 5.21 14.36
N PRO A 150 17.10 4.73 15.24
CA PRO A 150 17.01 5.25 16.59
C PRO A 150 18.38 5.16 17.27
N THR A 151 18.97 6.29 17.65
CA THR A 151 20.12 6.27 18.58
C THR A 151 19.54 6.04 19.97
N THR A 152 19.98 4.97 20.62
CA THR A 152 19.68 4.75 22.05
C THR A 152 20.21 5.95 22.83
N ASN A 153 19.34 6.70 23.49
CA ASN A 153 19.72 7.56 24.62
C ASN A 153 19.76 6.71 25.88
#